data_AF-Q8BY58-F1
#
_entry.id   AF-Q8BY58-F1
#
_cell.length_a   1.000
_cell.length_b   1.000
_cell.length_c   1.000
_cell.angle_alpha   90.00
_cell.angle_beta   90.00
_cell.angle_gamma   90.00
#
_symmetry.space_group_name_H-M   'P 1'
#
loop_
_entity.id
_entity.type
_entity.pdbx_description
1 polymer ?
#
loop_
_entity_poly.entity_id
_entity_poly.type
_entity_poly.pdbx_seq_one_letter_code
_entity_poly.pdbx_strand_id
1 'polypeptide(L)'
;SMVSHFEKLLESSAEPLSFIVFIPEWREPPTPALTRMEQSRFKRHQLVLPAFEYEYRSGSQHICKKEEMHYKAVHNTAVLFLQNGPGFAKWGPTPERLQGLTAAYKQSGRSHGSSSSSSSSSSSSEAKDRDSGREQGPSREPHPT
;
A
#
# COMPACT_ATOMS: atom_id res chain seq x y z
N SER A 1 -28.74 -11.10 -11.49
CA SER A 1 -27.48 -10.33 -11.52
C SER A 1 -26.58 -10.77 -10.37
N MET A 2 -25.28 -10.44 -10.41
CA MET A 2 -24.32 -10.76 -9.35
C MET A 2 -24.80 -10.32 -7.96
N VAL A 3 -25.30 -9.08 -7.83
CA VAL A 3 -25.77 -8.54 -6.55
C VAL A 3 -26.90 -9.39 -5.97
N SER A 4 -27.90 -9.75 -6.78
CA SER A 4 -28.98 -10.63 -6.34
C SER A 4 -28.51 -12.02 -5.91
N HIS A 5 -27.45 -12.53 -6.54
CA HIS A 5 -26.91 -13.82 -6.19
C HIS A 5 -26.20 -13.77 -4.83
N PHE A 6 -25.36 -12.77 -4.58
CA PHE A 6 -24.71 -12.59 -3.28
C PHE A 6 -25.71 -12.39 -2.15
N GLU A 7 -26.72 -11.53 -2.34
CA GLU A 7 -27.75 -11.30 -1.31
C GLU A 7 -28.54 -12.56 -0.98
N LYS A 8 -28.90 -13.37 -1.99
CA LYS A 8 -29.55 -14.67 -1.76
C LYS A 8 -28.68 -15.62 -0.94
N LEU A 9 -27.39 -15.72 -1.26
CA LEU A 9 -26.45 -16.58 -0.53
C LEU A 9 -26.24 -16.11 0.92
N LEU A 10 -26.13 -14.79 1.13
CA LEU A 10 -25.96 -14.17 2.45
C LEU A 10 -27.22 -14.32 3.31
N GLU A 11 -28.40 -14.34 2.70
CA GLU A 11 -29.68 -14.61 3.36
C GLU A 11 -29.83 -16.07 3.77
N SER A 12 -29.56 -16.99 2.84
CA SER A 12 -29.91 -18.41 3.02
C SER A 12 -28.90 -19.18 3.85
N SER A 13 -27.69 -18.65 4.04
CA SER A 13 -26.62 -19.33 4.78
C SER A 13 -26.57 -18.92 6.25
N ALA A 14 -26.70 -19.91 7.14
CA ALA A 14 -26.40 -19.76 8.56
C ALA A 14 -24.88 -19.82 8.86
N GLU A 15 -24.07 -20.30 7.90
CA GLU A 15 -22.61 -20.36 8.05
C GLU A 15 -21.96 -19.00 7.75
N PRO A 16 -20.77 -18.70 8.32
CA PRO A 16 -20.04 -17.46 8.06
C PRO A 16 -19.77 -17.24 6.57
N LEU A 17 -20.32 -16.15 6.02
CA LEU A 17 -20.16 -15.82 4.60
C LEU A 17 -19.84 -14.33 4.40
N SER A 18 -18.90 -14.05 3.50
CA SER A 18 -18.40 -12.71 3.22
C SER A 18 -18.06 -12.58 1.73
N PHE A 19 -18.52 -11.50 1.11
CA PHE A 19 -18.07 -11.04 -0.19
C PHE A 19 -17.37 -9.69 -0.04
N ILE A 20 -16.13 -9.58 -0.53
CA ILE A 20 -15.43 -8.30 -0.67
C ILE A 20 -15.43 -7.97 -2.16
N VAL A 21 -16.17 -6.93 -2.54
CA VAL A 21 -16.40 -6.59 -3.94
C VAL A 21 -15.60 -5.35 -4.30
N PHE A 22 -14.77 -5.46 -5.35
CA PHE A 22 -14.02 -4.36 -5.95
C PHE A 22 -14.74 -3.93 -7.23
N ILE A 23 -15.19 -2.69 -7.31
CA ILE A 23 -15.88 -2.16 -8.49
C ILE A 23 -15.38 -0.74 -8.78
N PRO A 24 -15.07 -0.40 -10.05
CA PRO A 24 -14.81 0.98 -10.42
C PRO A 24 -15.95 1.89 -9.97
N GLU A 25 -15.62 2.99 -9.31
CA GLU A 25 -16.58 3.94 -8.76
C GLU A 25 -17.08 4.90 -9.84
N TRP A 26 -17.62 4.36 -10.93
CA TRP A 26 -18.28 5.16 -11.96
C TRP A 26 -19.56 5.72 -11.37
N ARG A 27 -19.59 7.03 -11.11
CA ARG A 27 -20.75 7.76 -10.54
C ARG A 27 -21.53 8.59 -11.57
N GLU A 28 -21.06 8.68 -12.81
CA GLU A 28 -21.70 9.48 -13.85
C GLU A 28 -21.89 8.66 -15.14
N PRO A 29 -23.03 7.93 -15.27
CA PRO A 29 -24.01 7.63 -14.22
C PRO A 29 -23.56 6.48 -13.29
N PRO A 30 -24.08 6.39 -12.06
CA PRO A 30 -23.76 5.28 -11.17
C PRO A 30 -24.31 3.97 -11.73
N THR A 31 -23.50 2.91 -11.72
CA THR A 31 -23.99 1.61 -12.17
C THR A 31 -25.07 1.10 -11.20
N PRO A 32 -26.19 0.50 -11.70
CA PRO A 32 -27.22 -0.04 -10.82
C PRO A 32 -26.70 -1.07 -9.81
N ALA A 33 -25.61 -1.77 -10.16
CA ALA A 33 -24.95 -2.71 -9.28
C ALA A 33 -24.28 -2.01 -8.08
N LEU A 34 -23.53 -0.92 -8.32
CA LEU A 34 -22.90 -0.14 -7.26
C LEU A 34 -23.96 0.41 -6.30
N THR A 35 -24.97 1.12 -6.82
CA THR A 35 -26.05 1.70 -6.00
C THR A 35 -26.75 0.64 -5.14
N ARG A 36 -27.05 -0.53 -5.71
CA ARG A 36 -27.71 -1.62 -4.96
C ARG A 36 -26.81 -2.19 -3.86
N MET A 37 -25.51 -2.36 -4.11
CA MET A 37 -24.60 -2.84 -3.07
C MET A 37 -24.41 -1.79 -1.96
N GLU A 38 -24.38 -0.50 -2.29
CA GLU A 38 -24.33 0.59 -1.31
C GLU A 38 -25.55 0.60 -0.38
N GLN A 39 -26.72 0.17 -0.88
CA GLN A 39 -27.98 0.08 -0.15
C GLN A 39 -28.26 -1.30 0.47
N SER A 40 -27.40 -2.30 0.21
CA SER A 40 -27.62 -3.66 0.70
C SER A 40 -27.56 -3.71 2.22
N ARG A 41 -28.53 -4.37 2.86
CA ARG A 41 -28.55 -4.57 4.33
C ARG A 41 -27.36 -5.40 4.84
N PHE A 42 -26.68 -6.11 3.95
CA PHE A 42 -25.49 -6.89 4.27
C PHE A 42 -24.20 -6.06 4.20
N LYS A 43 -24.26 -4.79 3.74
CA LYS A 43 -23.10 -3.90 3.71
C LYS A 43 -22.65 -3.59 5.13
N ARG A 44 -21.40 -3.94 5.44
CA ARG A 44 -20.75 -3.69 6.74
C ARG A 44 -19.78 -2.53 6.69
N HIS A 45 -19.13 -2.33 5.54
CA HIS A 45 -18.21 -1.23 5.33
C HIS A 45 -18.05 -0.93 3.84
N GLN A 46 -17.61 0.28 3.54
CA GLN A 46 -17.24 0.72 2.20
C GLN A 46 -15.97 1.55 2.31
N LEU A 47 -14.94 1.14 1.58
CA LEU A 47 -13.68 1.85 1.41
C LEU A 47 -13.59 2.35 -0.03
N VAL A 48 -12.95 3.48 -0.25
CA VAL A 48 -12.60 3.97 -1.59
C VAL A 48 -11.09 3.94 -1.73
N LEU A 49 -10.62 3.28 -2.80
CA LEU A 49 -9.23 3.37 -3.26
C LEU A 49 -9.17 4.54 -4.25
N PRO A 50 -8.46 5.65 -3.92
CA PRO A 50 -8.42 6.82 -4.78
C PRO A 50 -7.72 6.52 -6.11
N ALA A 51 -8.22 7.10 -7.20
CA ALA A 51 -7.55 7.07 -8.49
C ALA A 51 -6.07 7.47 -8.35
N PHE A 52 -5.20 6.83 -9.15
CA PHE A 52 -3.75 7.06 -9.20
C PHE A 52 -2.95 6.66 -7.96
N GLU A 53 -3.59 6.19 -6.89
CA GLU A 53 -2.94 5.74 -5.64
C GLU A 53 -2.83 4.21 -5.50
N TYR A 54 -3.33 3.46 -6.49
CA TYR A 54 -3.24 2.01 -6.53
C TYR A 54 -3.06 1.48 -7.96
N GLU A 55 -2.72 0.21 -8.06
CA GLU A 55 -2.44 -0.48 -9.32
C GLU A 55 -3.37 -1.67 -9.54
N TYR A 56 -3.67 -1.91 -10.81
CA TYR A 56 -4.22 -3.17 -11.29
C TYR A 56 -3.13 -3.98 -11.99
N ARG A 57 -3.40 -5.27 -12.16
CA ARG A 57 -2.65 -6.11 -13.09
C ARG A 57 -3.31 -6.11 -14.47
N SER A 58 -2.49 -6.18 -15.51
CA SER A 58 -2.95 -6.27 -16.89
C SER A 58 -3.86 -7.48 -17.11
N GLY A 59 -4.96 -7.30 -17.85
CA GLY A 59 -5.82 -8.41 -18.27
C GLY A 59 -5.09 -9.41 -19.19
N SER A 60 -4.06 -8.94 -19.92
CA SER A 60 -3.20 -9.77 -20.76
C SER A 60 -1.97 -10.32 -20.02
N GLN A 61 -2.00 -10.39 -18.69
CA GLN A 61 -0.89 -10.86 -17.84
C GLN A 61 -0.31 -12.24 -18.19
N HIS A 62 -1.04 -13.07 -18.93
CA HIS A 62 -0.62 -14.40 -19.37
C HIS A 62 0.38 -14.35 -20.54
N ILE A 63 0.50 -13.22 -21.23
CA ILE A 63 1.37 -13.02 -22.39
C ILE A 63 2.17 -11.71 -22.34
N CYS A 64 1.75 -10.72 -21.54
CA CYS A 64 2.43 -9.43 -21.49
C CYS A 64 3.79 -9.52 -20.80
N LYS A 65 4.66 -8.55 -21.11
CA LYS A 65 5.96 -8.47 -20.46
C LYS A 65 5.81 -8.06 -18.99
N LYS A 66 6.85 -8.29 -18.19
CA LYS A 66 6.84 -7.98 -16.75
C LYS A 66 6.63 -6.48 -16.50
N GLU A 67 7.15 -5.64 -17.39
CA GLU A 67 7.07 -4.18 -17.32
C GLU A 67 5.65 -3.68 -17.62
N GLU A 68 4.84 -4.47 -18.32
CA GLU A 68 3.43 -4.19 -18.66
C GLU A 68 2.44 -4.81 -17.66
N MET A 69 2.96 -5.53 -16.66
CA MET A 69 2.16 -6.33 -15.75
C MET A 69 1.26 -5.48 -14.85
N HIS A 70 1.72 -4.30 -14.44
CA HIS A 70 1.03 -3.42 -13.52
C HIS A 70 0.75 -2.08 -14.18
N TYR A 71 -0.41 -1.50 -13.91
CA TYR A 71 -0.75 -0.15 -14.34
C TYR A 71 -1.52 0.58 -13.25
N LYS A 72 -1.28 1.88 -13.12
CA LYS A 72 -2.02 2.73 -12.19
C LYS A 72 -3.48 2.81 -12.61
N ALA A 73 -4.38 2.62 -11.65
CA ALA A 73 -5.79 2.79 -11.90
C ALA A 73 -6.13 4.28 -12.08
N VAL A 74 -6.88 4.60 -13.12
CA VAL A 74 -7.26 5.99 -13.47
C VAL A 74 -8.60 6.41 -12.86
N HIS A 75 -9.30 5.48 -12.24
CA HIS A 75 -10.57 5.72 -11.56
C HIS A 75 -10.48 5.27 -10.11
N ASN A 76 -11.32 5.83 -9.26
CA ASN A 76 -11.54 5.30 -7.93
C ASN A 76 -12.10 3.88 -8.01
N THR A 77 -11.79 3.06 -7.01
CA THR A 77 -12.45 1.77 -6.81
C THR A 77 -13.16 1.75 -5.47
N ALA A 78 -14.46 1.48 -5.51
CA ALA A 78 -15.23 1.18 -4.31
C ALA A 78 -14.97 -0.28 -3.91
N VAL A 79 -14.60 -0.48 -2.64
CA VAL A 79 -14.42 -1.78 -2.00
C VAL A 79 -15.52 -1.96 -0.98
N LEU A 80 -16.47 -2.85 -1.26
CA LEU A 80 -17.65 -3.08 -0.42
C LEU A 80 -17.55 -4.41 0.30
N PHE A 81 -17.80 -4.40 1.61
CA PHE A 81 -17.81 -5.59 2.46
C PHE A 81 -19.26 -6.02 2.71
N LEU A 82 -19.71 -7.09 2.05
CA LEU A 82 -21.05 -7.65 2.21
C LEU A 82 -21.00 -8.94 3.03
N GLN A 83 -21.57 -8.94 4.23
CA GLN A 83 -21.42 -10.05 5.18
C GLN A 83 -22.71 -10.35 5.95
N ASN A 84 -23.03 -11.63 6.10
CA ASN A 84 -24.09 -12.08 7.02
C ASN A 84 -23.60 -11.95 8.48
N GLY A 85 -24.49 -12.22 9.45
CA GLY A 85 -24.16 -12.05 10.88
C GLY A 85 -22.90 -12.83 11.29
N PRO A 86 -22.83 -14.15 11.06
CA PRO A 86 -21.65 -14.96 11.40
C PRO A 86 -20.40 -14.56 10.61
N GLY A 87 -20.55 -14.15 9.34
CA GLY A 87 -19.45 -13.65 8.52
C GLY A 87 -18.84 -12.37 9.06
N PHE A 88 -19.67 -11.42 9.51
CA PHE A 88 -19.22 -10.17 10.14
C PHE A 88 -18.57 -10.44 11.51
N ALA A 89 -19.11 -11.37 12.31
CA ALA A 89 -18.48 -11.73 13.58
C ALA A 89 -17.07 -12.32 13.39
N LYS A 90 -16.86 -13.11 12.33
CA LYS A 90 -15.56 -13.76 12.05
C LYS A 90 -14.57 -12.83 11.33
N TRP A 91 -15.03 -12.11 10.31
CA TRP A 91 -14.21 -11.32 9.38
C TRP A 91 -14.62 -9.86 9.29
N GLY A 92 -15.16 -9.30 10.38
CA GLY A 92 -15.57 -7.91 10.43
C GLY A 92 -14.45 -6.96 9.97
N PRO A 93 -14.76 -5.94 9.16
CA PRO A 93 -13.81 -4.93 8.71
C PRO A 93 -13.47 -3.96 9.86
N THR A 94 -12.68 -4.43 10.82
CA THR A 94 -12.21 -3.60 11.94
C THR A 94 -11.23 -2.53 11.44
N PRO A 95 -11.05 -1.41 12.18
CA PRO A 95 -10.12 -0.35 11.80
C PRO A 95 -8.71 -0.86 11.48
N GLU A 96 -8.20 -1.81 12.25
CA GLU A 96 -6.85 -2.38 12.10
C GLU A 96 -6.73 -3.17 10.79
N ARG A 97 -7.76 -3.96 10.44
CA ARG A 97 -7.81 -4.72 9.19
C ARG A 97 -7.93 -3.80 7.97
N LEU A 98 -8.75 -2.75 8.08
CA LEU A 98 -8.90 -1.73 7.04
C LEU A 98 -7.60 -0.94 6.82
N GLN A 99 -6.89 -0.62 7.90
CA GLN A 99 -5.57 0.00 7.82
C GLN A 99 -4.57 -0.94 7.14
N GLY A 100 -4.55 -2.22 7.51
CA GLY A 100 -3.69 -3.23 6.87
C GLY A 100 -3.95 -3.35 5.37
N LEU A 101 -5.23 -3.39 4.96
CA LEU A 101 -5.62 -3.40 3.54
C LEU A 101 -5.14 -2.13 2.81
N THR A 102 -5.34 -0.96 3.41
CA THR A 102 -4.94 0.33 2.81
C THR A 102 -3.41 0.45 2.70
N ALA A 103 -2.67 -0.04 3.70
CA ALA A 103 -1.22 -0.05 3.71
C ALA A 103 -0.63 -0.97 2.63
N ALA A 104 -1.28 -2.10 2.32
CA ALA A 104 -0.82 -3.02 1.27
C ALA A 104 -0.77 -2.36 -0.13
N TYR A 105 -1.68 -1.43 -0.42
CA TYR A 105 -1.65 -0.68 -1.69
C TYR A 105 -0.46 0.29 -1.78
N LYS A 106 -0.02 0.86 -0.65
CA LYS A 106 1.16 1.74 -0.61
C LYS A 106 2.46 0.99 -0.87
N GLN A 107 2.56 -0.26 -0.40
CA GLN A 107 3.75 -1.10 -0.58
C GLN A 107 3.91 -1.63 -2.01
N SER A 108 2.82 -1.65 -2.80
CA SER A 108 2.86 -2.05 -4.21
C SER A 108 3.47 -0.97 -5.13
N GLY A 109 3.70 0.25 -4.61
CA GLY A 109 4.53 1.26 -5.25
C GLY A 109 6.00 0.83 -5.31
N ARG A 110 6.29 -0.27 -6.00
CA ARG A 110 7.64 -0.70 -6.32
C ARG A 110 8.24 0.43 -7.13
N SER A 111 9.17 1.15 -6.53
CA SER A 111 10.07 2.04 -7.24
C SER A 111 10.77 1.21 -8.31
N HIS A 112 10.25 1.24 -9.54
CA HIS A 112 11.06 1.00 -10.74
C HIS A 112 11.95 2.24 -10.96
N GLY A 113 12.71 2.59 -9.93
CA GLY A 113 13.90 3.42 -10.03
C GLY A 113 15.07 2.46 -10.15
N SER A 114 15.78 2.55 -11.26
CA SER A 114 17.13 2.02 -11.43
C SER A 114 17.90 1.98 -10.11
N SER A 115 18.34 0.80 -9.69
CA SER A 115 19.43 0.67 -8.74
C SER A 115 20.71 1.19 -9.39
N SER A 116 20.87 2.51 -9.47
CA SER A 116 22.19 3.13 -9.58
C SER A 116 22.83 2.98 -8.21
N SER A 117 23.70 1.99 -8.09
CA SER A 117 24.60 1.81 -6.97
C SER A 117 25.44 3.07 -6.77
N SER A 118 25.05 3.93 -5.83
CA SER A 118 25.98 4.90 -5.23
C SER A 118 26.66 4.20 -4.06
N SER A 119 27.82 3.61 -4.34
CA SER A 119 28.76 3.15 -3.33
C SER A 119 29.27 4.35 -2.53
N SER A 120 28.66 4.62 -1.37
CA SER A 120 29.26 5.49 -0.36
C SER A 120 30.31 4.67 0.40
N SER A 121 31.56 4.78 -0.02
CA SER A 121 32.72 4.25 0.70
C SER A 121 32.88 4.97 2.03
N SER A 122 32.69 4.24 3.12
CA SER A 122 33.03 4.64 4.48
C SER A 122 34.56 4.62 4.65
N SER A 123 35.19 5.78 4.85
CA SER A 123 36.56 5.89 5.34
C SER A 123 36.53 6.13 6.85
N SER A 124 36.82 5.08 7.61
CA SER A 124 37.09 5.12 9.05
C SER A 124 38.54 5.56 9.29
N SER A 125 38.73 6.68 9.99
CA SER A 125 40.04 7.08 10.53
C SER A 125 40.06 6.88 12.04
N GLU A 126 40.92 5.96 12.46
CA GLU A 126 41.15 5.49 13.82
C GLU A 126 41.75 6.60 14.71
N ALA A 127 41.21 6.75 15.91
CA ALA A 127 41.81 7.54 16.98
C ALA A 127 42.69 6.64 17.85
N LYS A 128 44.00 6.87 17.83
CA LYS A 128 44.92 6.34 18.85
C LYS A 128 46.18 7.21 18.88
N ASP A 129 46.24 8.11 19.86
CA ASP A 129 47.48 8.83 20.15
C ASP A 129 47.78 8.74 21.66
N ARG A 130 48.89 8.07 21.95
CA ARG A 130 49.61 7.96 23.22
C ARG A 130 51.03 7.60 22.80
N ASP A 131 51.98 8.52 22.92
CA ASP A 131 52.93 8.51 24.04
C ASP A 131 53.96 9.65 23.96
N SER A 132 54.37 10.04 25.18
CA SER A 132 55.43 10.88 25.71
C SER A 132 56.59 11.43 24.84
N GLY A 133 57.08 12.63 25.21
CA GLY A 133 58.43 13.06 24.83
C GLY A 133 58.74 14.57 24.93
N ARG A 134 58.81 15.09 26.16
CA ARG A 134 59.65 16.19 26.69
C ARG A 134 60.67 16.85 25.71
N GLU A 135 60.71 18.18 25.69
CA GLU A 135 61.92 19.03 25.87
C GLU A 135 61.52 20.53 25.99
N GLN A 136 62.33 21.27 26.75
CA GLN A 136 62.11 22.64 27.26
C GLN A 136 62.40 23.74 26.21
N GLY A 137 61.85 24.96 26.41
CA GLY A 137 62.05 26.15 25.55
C GLY A 137 63.45 26.80 25.62
N PRO A 138 63.67 28.11 25.35
CA PRO A 138 62.71 29.17 25.00
C PRO A 138 63.18 30.18 23.89
N SER A 139 62.29 31.15 23.61
CA SER A 139 62.56 32.57 23.25
C SER A 139 63.03 33.03 21.85
N ARG A 140 62.29 34.08 21.42
CA ARG A 140 62.64 35.27 20.61
C ARG A 140 62.42 35.26 19.08
N GLU A 141 61.47 36.13 18.69
CA GLU A 141 61.33 36.90 17.42
C GLU A 141 62.62 37.67 17.01
N PRO A 142 62.69 38.41 15.85
CA PRO A 142 61.75 38.58 14.71
C PRO A 142 62.40 38.45 13.29
N HIS A 143 61.55 38.56 12.26
CA HIS A 143 61.72 38.94 10.82
C HIS A 143 62.89 39.89 10.42
N PRO A 144 63.03 40.31 9.14
CA PRO A 144 63.01 39.61 7.83
C PRO A 144 64.19 40.08 6.92
N THR A 145 64.41 39.44 5.76
CA THR A 145 64.49 40.03 4.39
C THR A 145 64.81 38.95 3.37
#